data_AF-A0A661HKB3-F1
#
_entry.id   AF-A0A661HKB3-F1
#
_cell.length_a   1.000
_cell.length_b   1.000
_cell.length_c   1.000
_cell.angle_alpha   90.00
_cell.angle_beta   90.00
_cell.angle_gamma   90.00
#
_symmetry.space_group_name_H-M   'P 1'
#
loop_
_entity.id
_entity.type
_entity.pdbx_description
1 polymer ?
#
loop_
_entity_poly.entity_id
_entity_poly.type
_entity_poly.pdbx_seq_one_letter_code
_entity_poly.pdbx_strand_id
1 'polypeptide(L)' 'ILGRVSMDFISLASKKEEICLMSDAQIAAKHFGTISYEILTALDADIERIVI' A
#
# COMPACT_ATOMS: atom_id res chain seq x y z
N ILE A 1 0.42 -6.65 8.24
CA ILE A 1 -0.09 -7.56 7.19
C ILE A 1 -0.01 -8.98 7.74
N LEU A 2 -1.08 -9.75 7.65
CA LEU A 2 -1.12 -11.15 8.09
C LEU A 2 -1.08 -12.06 6.86
N GLY A 3 -0.11 -12.97 6.81
CA GLY A 3 0.04 -13.89 5.68
C GLY A 3 0.60 -13.21 4.42
N ARG A 4 0.32 -13.81 3.25
CA ARG A 4 0.74 -13.30 1.95
C ARG A 4 -0.31 -12.35 1.36
N VAL A 5 0.15 -11.42 0.55
CA VAL A 5 -0.68 -10.56 -0.30
C VAL A 5 -1.06 -11.34 -1.56
N SER A 6 -2.34 -11.33 -1.94
CA SER A 6 -2.79 -11.84 -3.24
C SER A 6 -2.81 -10.71 -4.28
N MET A 7 -3.29 -10.97 -5.51
CA MET A 7 -3.41 -9.92 -6.52
C MET A 7 -4.34 -8.79 -6.07
N ASP A 8 -5.51 -9.14 -5.51
CA ASP A 8 -6.57 -8.17 -5.21
C ASP A 8 -6.83 -7.97 -3.71
N PHE A 9 -6.30 -8.84 -2.85
CA PHE A 9 -6.65 -8.86 -1.43
C PHE A 9 -5.42 -8.94 -0.52
N ILE A 10 -5.54 -8.28 0.63
CA ILE A 10 -4.62 -8.41 1.75
C ILE A 10 -5.41 -8.70 3.03
N SER A 11 -4.81 -9.51 3.92
CA SER A 11 -5.37 -9.77 5.24
C SER A 11 -4.67 -8.90 6.29
N LEU A 12 -5.47 -8.25 7.14
CA LEU A 12 -5.01 -7.31 8.18
C LEU A 12 -5.74 -7.61 9.49
N ALA A 13 -5.03 -7.65 10.61
CA ALA A 13 -5.66 -7.63 11.93
C ALA A 13 -6.00 -6.18 12.30
N SER A 14 -7.21 -5.74 11.96
CA SER A 14 -7.73 -4.43 12.33
C SER A 14 -9.23 -4.52 12.65
N LYS A 15 -9.70 -3.59 13.50
CA LYS A 15 -11.14 -3.38 13.77
C LYS A 15 -11.67 -2.12 13.09
N LYS A 16 -10.83 -1.40 12.35
CA LYS A 16 -11.21 -0.17 11.64
C LYS A 16 -11.89 -0.53 10.32
N GLU A 17 -12.91 0.22 9.95
CA GLU A 17 -13.58 0.11 8.66
C GLU A 17 -12.72 0.68 7.52
N GLU A 18 -12.01 1.79 7.79
CA GLU A 18 -11.08 2.41 6.85
C GLU A 18 -9.64 2.30 7.36
N ILE A 19 -8.72 2.01 6.43
CA ILE A 19 -7.31 1.79 6.75
C ILE A 19 -6.44 2.55 5.74
N CYS A 20 -5.51 3.35 6.25
CA CYS A 20 -4.43 3.90 5.45
C CYS A 20 -3.33 2.84 5.28
N LEU A 21 -3.11 2.38 4.04
CA LEU A 21 -2.07 1.38 3.74
C LEU A 21 -0.67 2.00 3.73
N MET A 22 -0.55 3.23 3.25
CA MET A 22 0.72 3.93 3.13
C MET A 22 0.49 5.44 3.17
N SER A 23 1.03 6.10 4.19
CA SER A 23 1.06 7.56 4.30
C SER A 23 2.37 8.18 3.81
N ASP A 24 3.46 7.40 3.81
CA ASP A 24 4.77 7.80 3.32
C ASP A 24 5.43 6.64 2.55
N ALA A 25 5.70 6.87 1.27
CA ALA A 25 6.31 5.87 0.40
C ALA A 25 7.76 5.54 0.76
N GLN A 26 8.50 6.44 1.43
CA GLN A 26 9.86 6.16 1.88
C GLN A 26 9.87 5.10 2.98
N ILE A 27 8.91 5.17 3.91
CA ILE A 27 8.77 4.19 5.00
C ILE A 27 8.38 2.83 4.43
N ALA A 28 7.42 2.80 3.51
CA ALA A 28 7.01 1.57 2.83
C ALA A 28 8.18 0.95 2.04
N ALA A 29 8.87 1.74 1.24
CA ALA A 29 10.02 1.30 0.46
C ALA A 29 11.11 0.68 1.33
N LYS A 30 11.46 1.32 2.46
CA LYS A 30 12.41 0.77 3.44
C LYS A 30 11.96 -0.56 4.02
N HIS A 31 10.67 -0.73 4.31
CA HIS A 31 10.13 -2.00 4.82
C HIS A 31 10.25 -3.14 3.80
N PHE A 32 10.03 -2.84 2.52
CA PHE A 32 10.11 -3.81 1.44
C PHE A 32 11.50 -3.95 0.82
N GLY A 33 12.49 -3.17 1.27
CA GLY A 33 13.86 -3.21 0.74
C GLY A 33 13.99 -2.65 -0.67
N THR A 34 13.15 -1.68 -1.04
CA THR A 34 13.17 -0.99 -2.33
C THR A 34 13.26 0.54 -2.16
N ILE A 35 13.03 1.31 -3.23
CA ILE A 35 12.96 2.77 -3.28
C ILE A 35 11.51 3.25 -3.41
N SER A 36 11.25 4.48 -2.95
CA SER A 36 9.91 5.07 -2.98
C SER A 36 9.33 5.21 -4.39
N TYR A 37 10.18 5.40 -5.40
CA TYR A 37 9.75 5.51 -6.79
C TYR A 37 9.05 4.22 -7.24
N GLU A 38 9.63 3.04 -6.98
CA GLU A 38 9.01 1.76 -7.33
C GLU A 38 7.65 1.59 -6.66
N ILE A 39 7.52 1.96 -5.39
CA ILE A 39 6.25 1.89 -4.66
C ILE A 39 5.18 2.80 -5.28
N LEU A 40 5.53 4.06 -5.58
CA LEU A 40 4.59 5.04 -6.11
C LEU A 40 4.17 4.75 -7.55
N THR A 41 5.11 4.30 -8.40
CA THR A 41 4.83 4.02 -9.81
C THR A 41 4.21 2.65 -10.05
N ALA A 42 4.29 1.73 -9.08
CA ALA A 42 3.67 0.41 -9.16
C ALA A 42 2.20 0.38 -8.72
N LEU A 43 1.63 1.52 -8.28
CA LEU A 43 0.20 1.62 -8.00
C LEU A 43 -0.60 1.34 -9.27
N ASP A 44 -1.62 0.50 -9.15
CA ASP A 44 -2.49 0.14 -10.27
C ASP A 44 -3.13 1.39 -10.89
N ALA A 45 -3.29 1.37 -12.21
CA ALA A 45 -3.85 2.49 -12.95
C ALA A 45 -5.32 2.74 -12.56
N ASP A 46 -6.05 1.69 -12.19
CA ASP A 46 -7.48 1.71 -11.88
C ASP A 46 -7.76 2.21 -10.45
N ILE A 47 -6.74 2.45 -9.63
CA ILE A 47 -6.91 3.10 -8.32
C ILE A 47 -7.39 4.55 -8.53
N GLU A 48 -8.54 4.87 -7.94
CA GLU A 48 -9.13 6.21 -7.97
C GLU A 48 -8.16 7.26 -7.38
N ARG A 49 -7.99 8.38 -8.10
CA ARG A 49 -7.10 9.48 -7.69
C ARG A 49 -7.93 10.72 -7.40
N ILE A 50 -7.83 11.21 -6.17
CA ILE A 50 -8.49 12.44 -5.72
C ILE A 50 -7.42 13.52 -5.54
N VAL A 51 -7.58 14.67 -6.17
CA VAL A 51 -6.73 15.85 -5.99
C VAL A 51 -7.48 16.84 -5.11
N ILE A 52 -6.88 17.23 -3.99
CA ILE A 52 -7.47 18.11 -2.97
C ILE A 52 -6.83 19.50 -3.07
#